data_AF-A0A1E3H4H8-F1
#
_entry.id   AF-A0A1E3H4H8-F1
#
_cell.length_a   1.000
_cell.length_b   1.000
_cell.length_c   1.000
_cell.angle_alpha   90.00
_cell.angle_beta   90.00
_cell.angle_gamma   90.00
#
_symmetry.space_group_name_H-M   'P 1'
#
loop_
_entity.id
_entity.type
_entity.pdbx_description
1 polymer ?
#
loop_
_entity_poly.entity_id
_entity_poly.type
_entity_poly.pdbx_seq_one_letter_code
_entity_poly.pdbx_strand_id
1 'polypeptide(L)'
;MKASLAIWLFCAAAVGATPALGQTQQFINDYPTDVRADYVFGCMKVNGETVDSLRRCSCSIDVIATIVPYTRYEEASTFISMGLVSGEKGAVFRSTEESKASIGDLRRAQAEAEMRCF
;
A
#
# COMPACT_ATOMS: atom_id res chain seq x y z
N MET A 1 -63.16 -16.65 -39.50
CA MET A 1 -63.58 -15.25 -39.37
C MET A 1 -63.90 -14.99 -37.90
N LYS A 2 -63.36 -13.89 -37.33
CA LYS A 2 -63.37 -13.47 -35.90
C LYS A 2 -62.30 -14.20 -35.05
N ALA A 3 -61.05 -13.76 -34.94
CA ALA A 3 -60.47 -12.50 -34.44
C ALA A 3 -60.58 -12.31 -32.92
N SER A 4 -59.41 -12.14 -32.30
CA SER A 4 -59.14 -11.54 -30.98
C SER A 4 -59.42 -12.46 -29.77
N LEU A 5 -58.53 -12.65 -28.80
CA LEU A 5 -57.48 -11.78 -28.29
C LEU A 5 -56.45 -12.68 -27.56
N ALA A 6 -55.24 -12.82 -28.11
CA ALA A 6 -54.16 -13.52 -27.41
C ALA A 6 -53.68 -12.62 -26.27
N ILE A 7 -54.13 -12.94 -25.05
CA ILE A 7 -53.64 -12.36 -23.81
C ILE A 7 -52.16 -12.75 -23.72
N TRP A 8 -51.28 -11.79 -24.01
CA TRP A 8 -49.86 -11.90 -23.75
C TRP A 8 -49.67 -11.97 -22.23
N LEU A 9 -49.50 -13.19 -21.73
CA LEU A 9 -48.92 -13.44 -20.41
C LEU A 9 -47.50 -12.87 -20.41
N PHE A 10 -47.37 -11.62 -19.95
CA PHE A 10 -46.10 -11.04 -19.55
C PHE A 10 -45.57 -11.85 -18.36
N CYS A 11 -44.72 -12.83 -18.63
CA CYS A 11 -43.85 -13.41 -17.61
C CYS A 11 -42.96 -12.28 -17.09
N ALA A 12 -43.30 -11.75 -15.92
CA ALA A 12 -42.43 -10.87 -15.15
C ALA A 12 -41.19 -11.68 -14.72
N ALA A 13 -40.16 -11.67 -15.56
CA ALA A 13 -38.83 -12.06 -15.14
C ALA A 13 -38.35 -11.02 -14.11
N ALA A 14 -38.45 -11.39 -12.84
CA ALA A 14 -37.76 -10.67 -11.77
C ALA A 14 -36.25 -10.81 -12.01
N VAL A 15 -35.69 -9.87 -12.79
CA VAL A 15 -34.24 -9.66 -12.87
C VAL A 15 -33.84 -9.13 -11.50
N GLY A 16 -33.37 -10.03 -10.65
CA GLY A 16 -32.73 -9.67 -9.40
C GLY A 16 -31.53 -8.79 -9.70
N ALA A 17 -31.68 -7.49 -9.51
CA ALA A 17 -30.56 -6.57 -9.42
C ALA A 17 -29.82 -6.87 -8.13
N THR A 18 -28.91 -7.86 -8.17
CA THR A 18 -27.85 -7.96 -7.16
C THR A 18 -26.99 -6.71 -7.32
N PRO A 19 -26.94 -5.79 -6.35
CA PRO A 19 -25.95 -4.73 -6.40
C PRO A 19 -24.59 -5.42 -6.41
N ALA A 20 -23.83 -5.22 -7.49
CA ALA A 20 -22.41 -5.50 -7.48
C ALA A 20 -21.80 -4.58 -6.42
N LEU A 21 -21.73 -5.06 -5.18
CA LEU A 21 -20.82 -4.51 -4.20
C LEU A 21 -19.46 -4.59 -4.87
N GLY A 22 -18.96 -3.45 -5.32
CA GLY A 22 -17.65 -3.35 -5.95
C GLY A 22 -16.68 -4.06 -5.05
N GLN A 23 -16.09 -5.15 -5.55
CA GLN A 23 -15.02 -5.81 -4.85
C GLN A 23 -13.91 -4.78 -4.80
N THR A 24 -13.71 -4.13 -3.65
CA THR A 24 -12.47 -3.45 -3.34
C THR A 24 -11.42 -4.54 -3.40
N GLN A 25 -10.79 -4.68 -4.56
CA GLN A 25 -9.56 -5.43 -4.70
C GLN A 25 -8.66 -4.88 -3.60
N GLN A 26 -8.44 -5.63 -2.53
CA GLN A 26 -7.39 -5.31 -1.59
C GLN A 26 -6.12 -5.38 -2.42
N PHE A 27 -5.63 -4.22 -2.85
CA PHE A 27 -4.34 -4.14 -3.49
C PHE A 27 -3.37 -4.71 -2.47
N ILE A 28 -2.79 -5.86 -2.80
CA ILE A 28 -1.69 -6.46 -2.02
C ILE A 28 -0.50 -5.48 -1.93
N ASN A 29 -0.50 -4.43 -2.77
CA ASN A 29 0.38 -3.27 -2.71
C ASN A 29 -0.43 -1.97 -2.93
N ASP A 30 -0.81 -1.30 -1.86
CA ASP A 30 -1.46 0.03 -1.89
C ASP A 30 -0.46 1.18 -2.13
N TYR A 31 0.84 0.86 -2.24
CA TYR A 31 1.89 1.84 -2.43
C TYR A 31 1.91 2.33 -3.89
N PRO A 32 1.92 3.66 -4.13
CA PRO A 32 2.12 4.22 -5.45
C PRO A 32 3.42 3.73 -6.11
N THR A 33 3.40 3.55 -7.43
CA THR A 33 4.54 3.00 -8.18
C THR A 33 5.81 3.83 -8.04
N ASP A 34 5.67 5.15 -8.02
CA ASP A 34 6.75 6.11 -7.80
C ASP A 34 7.39 5.94 -6.42
N VAL A 35 6.58 5.72 -5.36
CA VAL A 35 7.09 5.44 -4.01
C VAL A 35 7.86 4.13 -3.96
N ARG A 36 7.33 3.07 -4.59
CA ARG A 36 8.03 1.78 -4.68
C ARG A 36 9.35 1.92 -5.43
N ALA A 37 9.36 2.64 -6.55
CA ALA A 37 10.55 2.87 -7.34
C ALA A 37 11.61 3.68 -6.56
N ASP A 38 11.21 4.75 -5.88
CA ASP A 38 12.11 5.57 -5.07
C ASP A 38 12.76 4.77 -3.94
N TYR A 39 11.96 3.96 -3.22
CA TYR A 39 12.49 3.04 -2.21
C TYR A 39 13.52 2.08 -2.79
N VAL A 40 13.20 1.45 -3.94
CA VAL A 40 14.10 0.50 -4.59
C VAL A 40 15.40 1.18 -5.02
N PHE A 41 15.33 2.41 -5.57
CA PHE A 41 16.53 3.17 -5.91
C PHE A 41 17.38 3.49 -4.68
N GLY A 42 16.77 3.95 -3.58
CA GLY A 42 17.48 4.22 -2.33
C GLY A 42 18.13 2.96 -1.74
N CYS A 43 17.40 1.84 -1.74
CA CYS A 43 17.91 0.54 -1.28
C CYS A 43 19.09 0.06 -2.12
N MET A 44 19.02 0.20 -3.45
CA MET A 44 20.11 -0.22 -4.35
C MET A 44 21.40 0.58 -4.12
N LYS A 45 21.29 1.87 -3.78
CA LYS A 45 22.45 2.74 -3.51
C LYS A 45 23.34 2.25 -2.37
N VAL A 46 22.77 1.55 -1.39
CA VAL A 46 23.52 1.00 -0.26
C VAL A 46 23.83 -0.50 -0.41
N ASN A 47 23.26 -1.17 -1.44
CA ASN A 47 23.37 -2.61 -1.68
C ASN A 47 24.04 -2.97 -3.02
N GLY A 48 24.77 -2.05 -3.64
CA GLY A 48 25.67 -2.36 -4.77
C GLY A 48 25.08 -2.26 -6.19
N GLU A 49 23.85 -1.76 -6.34
CA GLU A 49 23.26 -1.37 -7.64
C GLU A 49 23.26 -2.47 -8.74
N THR A 50 23.22 -3.75 -8.35
CA THR A 50 23.16 -4.88 -9.29
C THR A 50 21.74 -5.32 -9.59
N VAL A 51 21.57 -6.20 -10.60
CA VAL A 51 20.28 -6.88 -10.86
C VAL A 51 19.84 -7.74 -9.68
N ASP A 52 20.78 -8.32 -8.92
CA ASP A 52 20.46 -9.06 -7.70
C ASP A 52 19.94 -8.11 -6.61
N SER A 53 20.63 -6.98 -6.39
CA SER A 53 20.18 -5.93 -5.47
C SER A 53 18.80 -5.41 -5.85
N LEU A 54 18.51 -5.21 -7.14
CA LEU A 54 17.18 -4.83 -7.63
C LEU A 54 16.10 -5.85 -7.21
N ARG A 55 16.36 -7.15 -7.34
CA ARG A 55 15.42 -8.21 -6.95
C ARG A 55 15.17 -8.21 -5.45
N ARG A 56 16.23 -8.10 -4.64
CA ARG A 56 16.14 -8.08 -3.16
C ARG A 56 15.45 -6.82 -2.65
N CYS A 57 15.82 -5.65 -3.18
CA CYS A 57 15.17 -4.38 -2.83
C CYS A 57 13.70 -4.34 -3.24
N SER A 58 13.34 -4.93 -4.39
CA SER A 58 11.93 -5.06 -4.81
C SER A 58 11.16 -6.01 -3.88
N CYS A 59 11.75 -7.15 -3.50
CA CYS A 59 11.18 -8.05 -2.50
C CYS A 59 10.95 -7.33 -1.17
N SER A 60 11.92 -6.52 -0.72
CA SER A 60 11.85 -5.81 0.55
C SER A 60 10.65 -4.85 0.63
N ILE A 61 10.44 -4.01 -0.39
CA ILE A 61 9.29 -3.08 -0.39
C ILE A 61 7.95 -3.82 -0.46
N ASP A 62 7.89 -4.94 -1.19
CA ASP A 62 6.68 -5.74 -1.27
C ASP A 62 6.36 -6.39 0.09
N VAL A 63 7.36 -6.85 0.84
CA VAL A 63 7.18 -7.34 2.21
C VAL A 63 6.72 -6.23 3.14
N ILE A 64 7.34 -5.04 3.06
CA ILE A 64 6.96 -3.89 3.88
C ILE A 64 5.49 -3.53 3.64
N ALA A 65 5.04 -3.48 2.39
CA ALA A 65 3.66 -3.17 2.03
C ALA A 65 2.64 -4.20 2.56
N THR A 66 3.06 -5.44 2.84
CA THR A 66 2.16 -6.43 3.50
C THR A 66 1.96 -6.19 5.00
N ILE A 67 2.83 -5.39 5.63
CA ILE A 67 2.87 -5.17 7.08
C ILE A 67 2.43 -3.75 7.44
N VAL A 68 2.83 -2.77 6.63
CA VAL A 68 2.60 -1.35 6.87
C VAL A 68 1.72 -0.81 5.75
N PRO A 69 0.53 -0.25 6.06
CA PRO A 69 -0.28 0.40 5.05
C PRO A 69 0.39 1.70 4.57
N TYR A 70 0.11 2.12 3.33
CA TYR A 70 0.80 3.25 2.72
C TYR A 70 0.72 4.54 3.54
N THR A 71 -0.44 4.83 4.15
CA THR A 71 -0.61 6.02 5.02
C THR A 71 0.37 6.02 6.17
N ARG A 72 0.62 4.85 6.78
CA ARG A 72 1.54 4.71 7.91
C ARG A 72 3.00 4.85 7.48
N TYR A 73 3.31 4.37 6.28
CA TYR A 73 4.62 4.56 5.67
C TYR A 73 4.91 6.03 5.35
N GLU A 74 3.94 6.75 4.79
CA GLU A 74 4.06 8.18 4.48
C GLU A 74 4.27 9.02 5.75
N GLU A 75 3.51 8.73 6.81
CA GLU A 75 3.69 9.34 8.13
C GLU A 75 5.10 9.11 8.66
N ALA A 76 5.58 7.85 8.68
CA ALA A 76 6.91 7.51 9.15
C ALA A 76 8.01 8.22 8.32
N SER A 77 7.88 8.22 6.99
CA SER A 77 8.80 8.92 6.09
C SER A 77 8.86 10.43 6.37
N THR A 78 7.70 11.02 6.66
CA THR A 78 7.58 12.45 7.02
C THR A 78 8.27 12.74 8.35
N PHE A 79 8.02 11.93 9.39
CA PHE A 79 8.68 12.09 10.69
C PHE A 79 10.20 11.92 10.60
N ILE A 80 10.68 10.97 9.81
CA ILE A 80 12.12 10.79 9.55
C ILE A 80 12.67 12.04 8.87
N SER A 81 12.05 12.50 7.78
CA SER A 81 12.50 13.65 6.99
C SER A 81 12.53 14.94 7.81
N MET A 82 11.45 15.25 8.53
CA MET A 82 11.37 16.42 9.41
C MET A 82 12.30 16.30 10.62
N GLY A 83 12.53 15.06 11.07
CA GLY A 83 13.50 14.73 12.09
C GLY A 83 14.95 14.92 11.67
N LEU A 84 15.28 15.12 10.38
CA LEU A 84 16.64 15.48 9.95
C LEU A 84 16.95 16.97 10.13
N VAL A 85 15.93 17.81 10.38
CA VAL A 85 16.13 19.24 10.62
C VAL A 85 16.92 19.44 11.92
N SER A 86 17.92 20.33 11.86
CA SER A 86 18.79 20.63 12.99
C SER A 86 18.09 21.48 14.05
N GLY A 87 18.59 21.39 15.29
CA GLY A 87 18.07 22.15 16.42
C GLY A 87 16.74 21.64 16.97
N GLU A 88 16.08 22.51 17.74
CA GLU A 88 14.85 22.20 18.48
C GLU A 88 13.67 21.85 17.58
N LYS A 89 13.60 22.47 16.39
CA LYS A 89 12.51 22.23 15.42
C LYS A 89 12.44 20.76 14.99
N GLY A 90 13.57 20.14 14.65
CA GLY A 90 13.60 18.71 14.33
C GLY A 90 13.46 17.81 15.56
N ALA A 91 13.83 18.30 16.75
CA ALA A 91 13.71 17.52 17.98
C ALA A 91 12.25 17.19 18.29
N VAL A 92 11.31 18.11 18.01
CA VAL A 92 9.86 17.87 18.15
C VAL A 92 9.40 16.71 17.30
N PHE A 93 9.88 16.59 16.05
CA PHE A 93 9.49 15.48 15.16
C PHE A 93 10.14 14.14 15.51
N ARG A 94 11.22 14.11 16.30
CA ARG A 94 11.88 12.88 16.75
C ARG A 94 11.32 12.34 18.08
N SER A 95 10.70 13.21 18.89
CA SER A 95 10.40 12.92 20.30
C SER A 95 8.94 12.58 20.59
N THR A 96 8.01 12.90 19.69
CA THR A 96 6.58 12.59 19.88
C THR A 96 6.33 11.09 19.88
N GLU A 97 5.32 10.67 20.66
CA GLU A 97 4.92 9.26 20.72
C GLU A 97 4.44 8.75 19.35
N GLU A 98 3.75 9.60 18.58
CA GLU A 98 3.29 9.28 17.23
C GLU A 98 4.47 9.04 16.25
N SER A 99 5.52 9.84 16.37
CA SER A 99 6.74 9.65 15.58
C SER A 99 7.41 8.32 15.91
N LYS A 100 7.57 8.02 17.20
CA LYS A 100 8.16 6.75 17.64
C LYS A 100 7.34 5.55 17.20
N ALA A 101 6.01 5.65 17.28
CA ALA A 101 5.10 4.58 16.86
C ALA A 101 5.22 4.32 15.35
N SER A 102 5.11 5.36 14.52
CA SER A 102 5.15 5.23 13.05
C SER A 102 6.49 4.71 12.54
N ILE A 103 7.59 5.30 13.03
CA ILE A 103 8.94 4.85 12.71
C ILE A 103 9.18 3.43 13.25
N GLY A 104 8.65 3.12 14.43
CA GLY A 104 8.72 1.80 15.03
C GLY A 104 8.03 0.73 14.17
N ASP A 105 6.84 1.01 13.65
CA ASP A 105 6.10 0.10 12.76
C ASP A 105 6.90 -0.16 11.47
N LEU A 106 7.42 0.91 10.85
CA LEU A 106 8.24 0.81 9.65
C LEU A 106 9.54 0.01 9.90
N ARG A 107 10.25 0.27 11.01
CA ARG A 107 11.48 -0.46 11.34
C ARG A 107 11.26 -1.94 11.60
N ARG A 108 10.14 -2.32 12.22
CA ARG A 108 9.78 -3.74 12.40
C ARG A 108 9.53 -4.41 11.06
N ALA A 109 8.80 -3.75 10.15
CA ALA A 109 8.57 -4.27 8.80
C ALA A 109 9.87 -4.38 7.99
N GLN A 110 10.79 -3.40 8.13
CA GLN A 110 12.11 -3.46 7.52
C GLN A 110 12.95 -4.63 8.04
N ALA A 111 12.88 -4.94 9.34
CA ALA A 111 13.59 -6.09 9.91
C ALA A 111 13.03 -7.42 9.37
N GLU A 112 11.72 -7.54 9.21
CA GLU A 112 11.09 -8.71 8.58
C GLU A 112 11.49 -8.83 7.10
N ALA A 113 11.54 -7.71 6.39
CA ALA A 113 11.96 -7.66 4.99
C ALA A 113 13.44 -8.05 4.83
N GLU A 114 14.32 -7.62 5.74
CA GLU A 114 15.73 -8.03 5.77
C GLU A 114 15.84 -9.55 5.87
N MET A 115 15.19 -10.16 6.87
CA MET A 115 15.24 -11.60 7.09
C MET A 115 14.68 -12.44 5.93
N ARG A 116 13.74 -11.88 5.15
CA ARG A 116 13.06 -12.60 4.05
C ARG A 116 13.70 -12.40 2.69
N CYS A 117 14.34 -11.26 2.45
CA CYS A 117 14.77 -10.84 1.12
C CYS A 117 16.30 -10.68 0.98
N PHE A 118 17.03 -10.51 2.08
CA PHE A 118 18.49 -10.32 2.08
C PHE A 118 19.20 -11.54 2.68
#